data_AF-A0A4C1WQE9-F1
#
_entry.id   AF-A0A4C1WQE9-F1
#
_cell.length_a   1.000
_cell.length_b   1.000
_cell.length_c   1.000
_cell.angle_alpha   90.00
_cell.angle_beta   90.00
_cell.angle_gamma   90.00
#
_symmetry.space_group_name_H-M   'P 1'
#
loop_
_entity.id
_entity.type
_entity.pdbx_description
1 polymer ?
#
loop_
_entity_poly.entity_id
_entity_poly.type
_entity_poly.pdbx_seq_one_letter_code
_entity_poly.pdbx_strand_id
1 'polypeptide(L)'
;MFARIREEKPHVMKKLIMIEGDVMYENLGVEQHLLQQLLEEVSVVFNFAATLKLEAPLKVGLEMNTRGTQRVLEVVKGMKNLAAFIHLSTAFCYPDYEKLDEKVHDPPVDPHEILRAANWLTEEQMSTLAPSILQAHPNSYTFSKRLAEALVSENYPRLPAAIVRPSIGTLAIEILAHPPYKIDLGSCDFYLLPKIKENLRGKWFTDVEEAPYEEAIEWNSKLTPSYREPVPGWVDNLNGPAGVVVGAGKGVIRSMLCYGDYHAEGIPVDIAINAIIVSAYYVGIQKGRTPEIPVFNVTSGDDRITTWKEALEFGKAAGRKYPFEGPLWYPNGNIRSNKLIHNLCVFFFHIIPAYFIDFLMLILGQKRFMVRIQKRISVGLEMLQYFTTREWWFSIDKYKSLSSVLGPEDSKTFSMDITIIDDQSYAENGVIGGKLYCMKEKMENLPKARLQHNILYVLDLLVTVLFYLYVLSLIASYSETVRQILKFGGPVTHTLPFVGKTVFVFPKVVQVDLQGSTGDSTEVNVGHNKKWGSTIACSSCGPNTTPWRRASIGLPYRNDVMTERETKIERLLFKALR
;
A
#
# COMPACT_ATOMS: atom_id res chain seq x y z
N MET A 1 -3.57 -0.77 21.30
CA MET A 1 -4.73 0.15 21.41
C MET A 1 -5.76 -0.38 22.39
N PHE A 2 -6.45 -1.49 22.09
CA PHE A 2 -7.50 -2.03 22.98
C PHE A 2 -7.00 -2.59 24.32
N ALA A 3 -5.71 -2.88 24.47
CA ALA A 3 -5.11 -3.27 25.75
C ALA A 3 -5.37 -2.21 26.84
N ARG A 4 -5.21 -0.92 26.49
CA ARG A 4 -5.51 0.19 27.40
C ARG A 4 -6.98 0.22 27.83
N ILE A 5 -7.92 -0.04 26.91
CA ILE A 5 -9.35 -0.11 27.25
C ILE A 5 -9.63 -1.32 28.16
N ARG A 6 -9.01 -2.46 27.89
CA ARG A 6 -9.11 -3.67 28.72
C ARG A 6 -8.57 -3.43 30.14
N GLU A 7 -7.47 -2.70 30.27
CA GLU A 7 -6.83 -2.39 31.55
C GLU A 7 -7.56 -1.27 32.32
N GLU A 8 -7.84 -0.14 31.66
CA GLU A 8 -8.40 1.05 32.33
C GLU A 8 -9.94 0.99 32.46
N LYS A 9 -10.63 0.32 31.53
CA LYS A 9 -12.11 0.28 31.48
C LYS A 9 -12.65 -1.13 31.11
N PRO A 10 -12.29 -2.19 31.85
CA PRO A 10 -12.70 -3.57 31.53
C PRO A 10 -14.23 -3.75 31.46
N HIS A 11 -14.98 -3.00 32.27
CA HIS A 11 -16.45 -3.04 32.28
C HIS A 11 -17.10 -2.63 30.94
N VAL A 12 -16.41 -1.84 30.10
CA VAL A 12 -16.91 -1.45 28.77
C VAL A 12 -16.91 -2.63 27.81
N MET A 13 -15.99 -3.60 28.00
CA MET A 13 -15.93 -4.81 27.16
C MET A 13 -17.21 -5.66 27.29
N LYS A 14 -17.91 -5.58 28.44
CA LYS A 14 -19.21 -6.25 28.65
C LYS A 14 -20.32 -5.74 27.73
N LYS A 15 -20.14 -4.58 27.10
CA LYS A 15 -21.08 -4.02 26.11
C LYS A 15 -20.86 -4.60 24.71
N LEU A 16 -19.74 -5.29 24.47
CA LEU A 16 -19.40 -5.87 23.19
C LEU A 16 -19.97 -7.29 23.13
N ILE A 17 -20.89 -7.51 22.21
CA ILE A 17 -21.46 -8.81 21.91
C ILE A 17 -20.98 -9.18 20.51
N MET A 18 -20.23 -10.28 20.42
CA MET A 18 -19.76 -10.80 19.13
C MET A 18 -20.86 -11.66 18.51
N ILE A 19 -21.17 -11.40 17.24
CA ILE A 19 -22.10 -12.19 16.45
C ILE A 19 -21.35 -12.65 15.21
N GLU A 20 -21.30 -13.97 15.01
CA GLU A 20 -20.74 -14.56 13.80
C GLU A 20 -21.75 -14.41 12.65
N GLY A 21 -21.26 -14.00 11.48
CA GLY A 21 -22.06 -13.80 10.30
C GLY A 21 -21.21 -13.37 9.10
N ASP A 22 -21.78 -13.48 7.91
CA ASP A 22 -21.19 -13.08 6.64
C ASP A 22 -22.28 -12.52 5.70
N VAL A 23 -22.06 -11.29 5.24
CA VAL A 23 -22.96 -10.54 4.34
C VAL A 23 -23.14 -11.19 2.98
N MET A 24 -22.33 -12.20 2.63
CA MET A 24 -22.51 -12.99 1.42
C MET A 24 -23.65 -14.02 1.54
N TYR A 25 -24.19 -14.25 2.73
CA TYR A 25 -25.28 -15.20 2.97
C TYR A 25 -26.59 -14.51 3.33
N GLU A 26 -27.70 -15.20 3.02
CA GLU A 26 -29.04 -14.79 3.45
C GLU A 26 -29.10 -14.63 4.97
N ASN A 27 -29.89 -13.66 5.44
CA ASN A 27 -29.95 -13.27 6.85
C ASN A 27 -28.57 -13.00 7.48
N LEU A 28 -27.60 -12.59 6.66
CA LEU A 28 -26.22 -12.30 7.04
C LEU A 28 -25.48 -13.51 7.61
N GLY A 29 -25.94 -14.74 7.35
CA GLY A 29 -25.36 -15.96 7.90
C GLY A 29 -25.46 -16.07 9.43
N VAL A 30 -26.27 -15.22 10.07
CA VAL A 30 -26.45 -15.18 11.52
C VAL A 30 -27.41 -16.29 11.95
N GLU A 31 -27.14 -16.92 13.10
CA GLU A 31 -28.05 -17.91 13.67
C GLU A 31 -29.43 -17.33 13.97
N GLN A 32 -30.49 -18.11 13.71
CA GLN A 32 -31.88 -17.63 13.77
C GLN A 32 -32.27 -16.98 15.11
N HIS A 33 -31.75 -17.49 16.23
CA HIS A 33 -32.07 -16.94 17.55
C HIS A 33 -31.42 -15.57 17.79
N LEU A 34 -30.16 -15.39 17.34
CA LEU A 34 -29.46 -14.11 17.38
C LEU A 34 -30.08 -13.12 16.39
N LEU A 35 -30.48 -13.59 15.21
CA LEU A 35 -31.20 -12.76 14.25
C LEU A 35 -32.48 -12.20 14.86
N GLN A 36 -33.28 -13.03 15.56
CA GLN A 36 -34.48 -12.55 16.24
C GLN A 36 -34.15 -11.50 17.29
N GLN A 37 -33.09 -11.70 18.08
CA GLN A 37 -32.63 -10.70 19.04
C GLN A 37 -32.24 -9.39 18.35
N LEU A 38 -31.53 -9.44 17.22
CA LEU A 38 -31.17 -8.26 16.43
C LEU A 38 -32.41 -7.49 15.94
N LEU A 39 -33.43 -8.21 15.45
CA LEU A 39 -34.68 -7.61 14.98
C LEU A 39 -35.49 -6.95 16.12
N GLU A 40 -35.33 -7.41 17.34
CA GLU A 40 -36.08 -6.91 18.50
C GLU A 40 -35.35 -5.79 19.25
N GLU A 41 -34.03 -5.85 19.37
CA GLU A 41 -33.28 -4.99 20.29
C GLU A 41 -32.49 -3.87 19.58
N VAL A 42 -32.07 -4.08 18.33
CA VAL A 42 -31.18 -3.12 17.66
C VAL A 42 -31.92 -1.86 17.26
N SER A 43 -31.35 -0.72 17.65
CA SER A 43 -31.88 0.62 17.35
C SER A 43 -31.02 1.42 16.36
N VAL A 44 -29.73 1.13 16.25
CA VAL A 44 -28.81 1.84 15.34
C VAL A 44 -27.94 0.83 14.64
N VAL A 45 -27.81 0.95 13.31
CA VAL A 45 -27.00 0.07 12.47
C VAL A 45 -25.99 0.90 11.70
N PHE A 46 -24.71 0.55 11.84
CA PHE A 46 -23.62 1.07 11.02
C PHE A 46 -23.19 -0.03 10.03
N ASN A 47 -23.50 0.16 8.75
CA ASN A 47 -23.13 -0.80 7.71
C ASN A 47 -21.74 -0.48 7.15
N PHE A 48 -20.71 -1.14 7.71
CA PHE A 48 -19.31 -1.03 7.30
C PHE A 48 -18.81 -2.23 6.47
N ALA A 49 -19.58 -3.32 6.39
CA ALA A 49 -19.16 -4.53 5.71
C ALA A 49 -18.91 -4.27 4.22
N ALA A 50 -17.67 -4.49 3.78
CA ALA A 50 -17.26 -4.30 2.40
C ALA A 50 -15.91 -4.97 2.12
N THR A 51 -15.70 -5.42 0.88
CA THR A 51 -14.35 -5.60 0.35
C THR A 51 -13.78 -4.24 -0.03
N LEU A 52 -12.59 -3.96 0.47
CA LEU A 52 -11.85 -2.74 0.15
C LEU A 52 -10.79 -2.98 -0.93
N LYS A 53 -10.66 -4.20 -1.45
CA LYS A 53 -9.66 -4.55 -2.46
C LYS A 53 -9.98 -3.89 -3.80
N LEU A 54 -9.11 -2.98 -4.24
CA LEU A 54 -9.34 -2.25 -5.48
C LEU A 54 -9.05 -3.14 -6.70
N GLU A 55 -8.18 -4.13 -6.55
CA GLU A 55 -7.82 -5.12 -7.56
C GLU A 55 -8.79 -6.31 -7.64
N ALA A 56 -9.82 -6.35 -6.79
CA ALA A 56 -10.76 -7.46 -6.77
C ALA A 56 -11.56 -7.53 -8.07
N PRO A 57 -11.84 -8.74 -8.59
CA PRO A 57 -12.74 -8.95 -9.72
C PRO A 57 -14.10 -8.29 -9.49
N LEU A 58 -14.71 -7.78 -10.57
CA LEU A 58 -16.00 -7.07 -10.51
C LEU A 58 -17.08 -7.87 -9.78
N LYS A 59 -17.17 -9.18 -10.05
CA LYS A 59 -18.15 -10.07 -9.42
C LYS A 59 -18.02 -10.12 -7.90
N VAL A 60 -16.78 -10.10 -7.36
CA VAL A 60 -16.51 -10.08 -5.92
C VAL A 60 -16.96 -8.76 -5.29
N GLY A 61 -16.66 -7.63 -5.95
CA GLY A 61 -17.11 -6.32 -5.50
C GLY A 61 -18.64 -6.20 -5.46
N LEU A 62 -19.32 -6.68 -6.53
CA LEU A 62 -20.78 -6.72 -6.59
C LEU A 62 -21.38 -7.60 -5.50
N GLU A 63 -20.83 -8.77 -5.25
CA GLU A 63 -21.38 -9.71 -4.27
C GLU A 63 -21.24 -9.17 -2.84
N MET A 64 -20.06 -8.67 -2.46
CA MET A 64 -19.81 -8.25 -1.08
C MET A 64 -20.31 -6.83 -0.78
N ASN A 65 -20.08 -5.87 -1.68
CA ASN A 65 -20.40 -4.45 -1.40
C ASN A 65 -21.82 -4.10 -1.81
N THR A 66 -22.31 -4.62 -2.94
CA THR A 66 -23.64 -4.26 -3.47
C THR A 66 -24.71 -5.22 -2.95
N ARG A 67 -24.59 -6.53 -3.23
CA ARG A 67 -25.56 -7.52 -2.75
C ARG A 67 -25.49 -7.72 -1.24
N GLY A 68 -24.30 -7.69 -0.65
CA GLY A 68 -24.16 -7.68 0.81
C GLY A 68 -24.93 -6.52 1.45
N THR A 69 -24.88 -5.33 0.86
CA THR A 69 -25.71 -4.19 1.31
C THR A 69 -27.19 -4.46 1.13
N GLN A 70 -27.61 -5.08 0.02
CA GLN A 70 -29.01 -5.50 -0.18
C GLN A 70 -29.49 -6.43 0.94
N ARG A 71 -28.71 -7.45 1.29
CA ARG A 71 -29.06 -8.40 2.37
C ARG A 71 -29.12 -7.73 3.73
N VAL A 72 -28.21 -6.78 4.01
CA VAL A 72 -28.27 -5.96 5.23
C VAL A 72 -29.57 -5.15 5.26
N LEU A 73 -29.95 -4.52 4.14
CA LEU A 73 -31.19 -3.77 4.05
C LEU A 73 -32.42 -4.65 4.31
N GLU A 74 -32.44 -5.89 3.81
CA GLU A 74 -33.55 -6.82 4.09
C GLU A 74 -33.69 -7.17 5.57
N VAL A 75 -32.58 -7.38 6.28
CA VAL A 75 -32.62 -7.61 7.75
C VAL A 75 -33.06 -6.35 8.50
N VAL A 76 -32.49 -5.20 8.14
CA VAL A 76 -32.76 -3.92 8.82
C VAL A 76 -34.21 -3.46 8.67
N LYS A 77 -34.89 -3.80 7.57
CA LYS A 77 -36.33 -3.56 7.40
C LYS A 77 -37.20 -4.26 8.45
N GLY A 78 -36.74 -5.37 9.00
CA GLY A 78 -37.47 -6.12 10.02
C GLY A 78 -37.25 -5.62 11.45
N MET A 79 -36.33 -4.67 11.67
CA MET A 79 -35.98 -4.19 13.01
C MET A 79 -37.07 -3.29 13.59
N LYS A 80 -37.60 -3.66 14.77
CA LYS A 80 -38.75 -2.98 15.41
C LYS A 80 -38.40 -1.59 15.95
N ASN A 81 -37.16 -1.39 16.39
CA ASN A 81 -36.73 -0.20 17.13
C ASN A 81 -35.73 0.67 16.34
N LEU A 82 -35.64 0.48 15.02
CA LEU A 82 -34.64 1.15 14.19
C LEU A 82 -34.84 2.68 14.19
N ALA A 83 -33.89 3.38 14.79
CA ALA A 83 -33.78 4.83 14.81
C ALA A 83 -32.85 5.37 13.71
N ALA A 84 -31.78 4.65 13.36
CA ALA A 84 -30.85 5.08 12.31
C ALA A 84 -30.12 3.91 11.62
N PHE A 85 -30.00 3.99 10.30
CA PHE A 85 -29.17 3.13 9.46
C PHE A 85 -28.14 3.99 8.72
N ILE A 86 -26.86 3.82 9.03
CA ILE A 86 -25.77 4.56 8.40
C ILE A 86 -25.01 3.65 7.44
N HIS A 87 -25.07 3.95 6.15
CA HIS A 87 -24.28 3.26 5.14
C HIS A 87 -22.96 3.99 4.89
N LEU A 88 -21.85 3.27 5.06
CA LEU A 88 -20.53 3.80 4.77
C LEU A 88 -20.15 3.55 3.32
N SER A 89 -20.07 4.65 2.56
CA SER A 89 -19.60 4.69 1.18
C SER A 89 -18.17 5.25 1.13
N THR A 90 -17.81 5.93 0.05
CA THR A 90 -16.51 6.60 -0.14
C THR A 90 -16.71 7.86 -0.97
N ALA A 91 -15.94 8.91 -0.70
CA ALA A 91 -15.99 10.13 -1.51
C ALA A 91 -15.65 9.87 -2.99
N PHE A 92 -14.89 8.81 -3.28
CA PHE A 92 -14.39 8.53 -4.62
C PHE A 92 -15.29 7.62 -5.49
N CYS A 93 -16.55 7.38 -5.09
CA CYS A 93 -17.46 6.49 -5.83
C CYS A 93 -18.16 7.17 -7.02
N TYR A 94 -18.01 8.48 -7.23
CA TYR A 94 -18.53 9.21 -8.41
C TYR A 94 -17.39 9.87 -9.21
N PRO A 95 -16.52 9.07 -9.84
CA PRO A 95 -15.30 9.56 -10.50
C PRO A 95 -15.53 10.36 -11.80
N ASP A 96 -16.77 10.35 -12.28
CA ASP A 96 -17.28 11.06 -13.46
C ASP A 96 -17.72 12.50 -13.16
N TYR A 97 -17.82 12.88 -11.89
CA TYR A 97 -18.19 14.24 -11.47
C TYR A 97 -16.94 15.05 -11.11
N GLU A 98 -16.85 16.26 -11.66
CA GLU A 98 -15.76 17.19 -11.33
C GLU A 98 -15.86 17.71 -9.90
N LYS A 99 -17.07 18.13 -9.50
CA LYS A 99 -17.44 18.43 -8.11
C LYS A 99 -18.61 17.53 -7.70
N LEU A 100 -18.41 16.72 -6.65
CA LEU A 100 -19.42 15.80 -6.15
C LEU A 100 -20.27 16.47 -5.06
N ASP A 101 -21.58 16.52 -5.30
CA ASP A 101 -22.56 17.05 -4.35
C ASP A 101 -22.95 16.04 -3.27
N GLU A 102 -23.54 16.54 -2.19
CA GLU A 102 -24.07 15.74 -1.07
C GLU A 102 -25.47 15.21 -1.36
N LYS A 103 -25.59 14.45 -2.46
CA LYS A 103 -26.80 13.72 -2.85
C LYS A 103 -26.42 12.41 -3.55
N VAL A 104 -27.38 11.49 -3.63
CA VAL A 104 -27.23 10.30 -4.49
C VAL A 104 -27.49 10.72 -5.93
N HIS A 105 -26.65 10.24 -6.85
CA HIS A 105 -26.84 10.43 -8.27
C HIS A 105 -27.20 9.10 -8.92
N ASP A 106 -27.83 9.17 -10.10
CA ASP A 106 -28.22 7.96 -10.82
C ASP A 106 -27.01 7.04 -11.05
N PRO A 107 -27.13 5.73 -10.76
CA PRO A 107 -26.06 4.79 -11.01
C PRO A 107 -25.88 4.58 -12.53
N PRO A 108 -24.66 4.25 -13.00
CA PRO A 108 -24.40 4.03 -14.43
C PRO A 108 -25.15 2.80 -14.98
N VAL A 109 -25.57 1.89 -14.11
CA VAL A 109 -26.34 0.67 -14.40
C VAL A 109 -27.30 0.43 -13.24
N ASP A 110 -28.48 -0.10 -13.53
CA ASP A 110 -29.42 -0.55 -12.50
C ASP A 110 -28.78 -1.62 -11.60
N PRO A 111 -28.74 -1.43 -10.26
CA PRO A 111 -28.13 -2.37 -9.33
C PRO A 111 -28.74 -3.77 -9.37
N HIS A 112 -30.05 -3.91 -9.59
CA HIS A 112 -30.73 -5.20 -9.60
C HIS A 112 -30.43 -5.98 -10.88
N GLU A 113 -30.38 -5.31 -12.03
CA GLU A 113 -30.05 -5.94 -13.31
C GLU A 113 -28.60 -6.41 -13.37
N ILE A 114 -27.63 -5.62 -12.87
CA ILE A 114 -26.23 -6.05 -12.84
C ILE A 114 -25.99 -7.20 -11.84
N LEU A 115 -26.69 -7.21 -10.71
CA LEU A 115 -26.67 -8.32 -9.76
C LEU A 115 -27.29 -9.59 -10.38
N ARG A 116 -28.38 -9.45 -11.16
CA ARG A 116 -28.95 -10.56 -11.92
C ARG A 116 -27.95 -11.10 -12.93
N ALA A 117 -27.30 -10.24 -13.71
CA ALA A 117 -26.25 -10.66 -14.66
C ALA A 117 -25.09 -11.37 -13.94
N ALA A 118 -24.64 -10.86 -12.80
CA ALA A 118 -23.57 -11.44 -12.00
C ALA A 118 -23.89 -12.85 -11.48
N ASN A 119 -25.17 -13.19 -11.25
CA ASN A 119 -25.57 -14.55 -10.90
C ASN A 119 -25.33 -15.55 -12.04
N TRP A 120 -25.67 -15.16 -13.26
CA TRP A 120 -25.63 -16.06 -14.42
C TRP A 120 -24.25 -16.18 -15.05
N LEU A 121 -23.47 -15.11 -15.05
CA LEU A 121 -22.16 -15.08 -15.70
C LEU A 121 -21.08 -15.72 -14.83
N THR A 122 -20.15 -16.44 -15.47
CA THR A 122 -18.93 -16.91 -14.81
C THR A 122 -18.01 -15.73 -14.46
N GLU A 123 -17.05 -15.95 -13.57
CA GLU A 123 -16.07 -14.92 -13.21
C GLU A 123 -15.24 -14.48 -14.43
N GLU A 124 -14.87 -15.41 -15.32
CA GLU A 124 -14.14 -15.11 -16.56
C GLU A 124 -14.97 -14.25 -17.53
N GLN A 125 -16.24 -14.59 -17.72
CA GLN A 125 -17.15 -13.81 -18.56
C GLN A 125 -17.36 -12.41 -17.98
N MET A 126 -17.57 -12.30 -16.66
CA MET A 126 -17.73 -11.01 -16.00
C MET A 126 -16.46 -10.17 -16.09
N SER A 127 -15.28 -10.78 -15.93
CA SER A 127 -13.99 -10.11 -16.06
C SER A 127 -13.78 -9.57 -17.48
N THR A 128 -14.20 -10.33 -18.50
CA THR A 128 -14.15 -9.91 -19.91
C THR A 128 -15.05 -8.70 -20.18
N LEU A 129 -16.24 -8.65 -19.55
CA LEU A 129 -17.19 -7.54 -19.70
C LEU A 129 -16.88 -6.34 -18.80
N ALA A 130 -16.10 -6.53 -17.72
CA ALA A 130 -15.86 -5.53 -16.69
C ALA A 130 -15.39 -4.16 -17.23
N PRO A 131 -14.47 -4.06 -18.21
CA PRO A 131 -14.05 -2.76 -18.73
C PRO A 131 -15.21 -1.94 -19.33
N SER A 132 -16.19 -2.60 -19.96
CA SER A 132 -17.36 -1.93 -20.54
C SER A 132 -18.40 -1.52 -19.48
N ILE A 133 -18.49 -2.28 -18.39
CA ILE A 133 -19.45 -2.05 -17.29
C ILE A 133 -18.95 -0.96 -16.34
N LEU A 134 -17.66 -0.98 -16.00
CA LEU A 134 -17.05 -0.03 -15.06
C LEU A 134 -17.03 1.40 -15.62
N GLN A 135 -16.93 1.57 -16.93
CA GLN A 135 -16.91 2.88 -17.60
C GLN A 135 -15.87 3.84 -16.96
N ALA A 136 -16.32 4.92 -16.31
CA ALA A 136 -15.45 5.91 -15.66
C ALA A 136 -14.77 5.40 -14.38
N HIS A 137 -15.27 4.30 -13.80
CA HIS A 137 -14.79 3.78 -12.53
C HIS A 137 -13.41 3.11 -12.67
N PRO A 138 -12.41 3.50 -11.85
CA PRO A 138 -11.08 2.92 -11.93
C PRO A 138 -11.00 1.46 -11.48
N ASN A 139 -12.00 1.00 -10.71
CA ASN A 139 -12.00 -0.32 -10.10
C ASN A 139 -13.41 -0.75 -9.66
N SER A 140 -13.54 -2.05 -9.36
CA SER A 140 -14.76 -2.67 -8.85
C SER A 140 -15.25 -2.09 -7.52
N TYR A 141 -14.33 -1.60 -6.67
CA TYR A 141 -14.67 -1.02 -5.37
C TYR A 141 -15.51 0.26 -5.51
N THR A 142 -15.02 1.25 -6.26
CA THR A 142 -15.74 2.52 -6.47
C THR A 142 -17.08 2.30 -7.15
N PHE A 143 -17.14 1.38 -8.13
CA PHE A 143 -18.37 1.02 -8.83
C PHE A 143 -19.39 0.36 -7.90
N SER A 144 -18.98 -0.68 -7.17
CA SER A 144 -19.88 -1.41 -6.28
C SER A 144 -20.39 -0.56 -5.11
N LYS A 145 -19.59 0.39 -4.60
CA LYS A 145 -20.01 1.39 -3.60
C LYS A 145 -21.08 2.34 -4.15
N ARG A 146 -20.93 2.84 -5.38
CA ARG A 146 -21.97 3.66 -6.03
C ARG A 146 -23.28 2.91 -6.19
N LEU A 147 -23.24 1.64 -6.60
CA LEU A 147 -24.44 0.82 -6.71
C LEU A 147 -25.09 0.53 -5.35
N ALA A 148 -24.29 0.34 -4.30
CA ALA A 148 -24.79 0.17 -2.95
C ALA A 148 -25.54 1.42 -2.45
N GLU A 149 -25.06 2.62 -2.77
CA GLU A 149 -25.78 3.86 -2.46
C GLU A 149 -27.16 3.94 -3.11
N ALA A 150 -27.28 3.52 -4.37
CA ALA A 150 -28.57 3.48 -5.06
C ALA A 150 -29.56 2.56 -4.34
N LEU A 151 -29.13 1.35 -3.95
CA LEU A 151 -29.95 0.42 -3.16
C LEU A 151 -30.39 1.00 -1.81
N VAL A 152 -29.49 1.72 -1.12
CA VAL A 152 -29.84 2.38 0.15
C VAL A 152 -30.85 3.51 -0.10
N SER A 153 -30.67 4.29 -1.15
CA SER A 153 -31.57 5.38 -1.54
C SER A 153 -32.98 4.89 -1.89
N GLU A 154 -33.11 3.75 -2.58
CA GLU A 154 -34.40 3.13 -2.93
C GLU A 154 -35.25 2.78 -1.70
N ASN A 155 -34.61 2.51 -0.56
CA ASN A 155 -35.28 2.16 0.68
C ASN A 155 -35.60 3.37 1.57
N TYR A 156 -35.16 4.56 1.17
CA TYR A 156 -35.53 5.82 1.77
C TYR A 156 -36.81 6.38 1.09
N PRO A 157 -37.76 7.02 1.81
CA PRO A 157 -37.75 7.37 3.23
C PRO A 157 -38.36 6.29 4.14
N ARG A 158 -38.55 5.05 3.67
CA ARG A 158 -39.14 3.98 4.52
C ARG A 158 -38.21 3.64 5.69
N LEU A 159 -36.91 3.59 5.44
CA LEU A 159 -35.88 3.45 6.46
C LEU A 159 -35.32 4.83 6.90
N PRO A 160 -35.02 5.02 8.20
CA PRO A 160 -34.26 6.17 8.67
C PRO A 160 -32.79 5.98 8.29
N ALA A 161 -32.45 6.29 7.04
CA ALA A 161 -31.13 6.02 6.47
C ALA A 161 -30.35 7.30 6.16
N ALA A 162 -29.02 7.23 6.23
CA ALA A 162 -28.11 8.22 5.65
C ALA A 162 -26.87 7.53 5.05
N ILE A 163 -26.25 8.22 4.09
CA ILE A 163 -25.01 7.77 3.43
C ILE A 163 -23.87 8.68 3.86
N VAL A 164 -22.78 8.09 4.32
CA VAL A 164 -21.56 8.82 4.73
C VAL A 164 -20.42 8.44 3.79
N ARG A 165 -19.80 9.45 3.14
CA ARG A 165 -18.75 9.30 2.14
C ARG A 165 -17.43 9.90 2.64
N PRO A 166 -16.61 9.15 3.40
CA PRO A 166 -15.31 9.64 3.81
C PRO A 166 -14.29 9.66 2.66
N SER A 167 -13.38 10.64 2.64
CA SER A 167 -12.17 10.66 1.78
C SER A 167 -11.00 9.89 2.39
N ILE A 168 -11.26 8.75 3.01
CA ILE A 168 -10.19 7.90 3.53
C ILE A 168 -9.59 7.09 2.37
N GLY A 169 -8.29 7.26 2.13
CA GLY A 169 -7.57 6.62 1.03
C GLY A 169 -7.61 5.09 1.09
N THR A 170 -8.50 4.48 0.31
CA THR A 170 -8.58 3.03 0.13
C THR A 170 -7.44 2.56 -0.77
N LEU A 171 -6.33 2.03 -0.24
CA LEU A 171 -5.28 1.42 -1.08
C LEU A 171 -4.77 0.13 -0.47
N ALA A 172 -4.56 -0.93 -1.25
CA ALA A 172 -3.79 -2.07 -0.77
C ALA A 172 -2.32 -1.89 -1.22
N ILE A 173 -1.42 -1.61 -0.29
CA ILE A 173 0.01 -1.93 -0.48
C ILE A 173 0.28 -3.07 0.48
N GLU A 174 0.10 -4.30 0.00
CA GLU A 174 0.36 -5.49 0.80
C GLU A 174 1.88 -5.66 0.99
N ILE A 175 2.48 -4.91 1.90
CA ILE A 175 3.83 -5.22 2.39
C ILE A 175 3.67 -6.40 3.34
N LEU A 176 3.57 -7.61 2.78
CA LEU A 176 3.70 -8.82 3.59
C LEU A 176 5.08 -8.76 4.26
N ALA A 177 5.10 -8.60 5.58
CA ALA A 177 6.17 -9.19 6.37
C ALA A 177 6.31 -10.66 5.91
N HIS A 178 7.46 -11.06 5.40
CA HIS A 178 7.61 -12.28 4.58
C HIS A 178 8.41 -13.37 5.34
N PRO A 179 8.34 -14.68 4.96
CA PRO A 179 7.26 -15.65 5.31
C PRO A 179 7.80 -17.10 5.60
N PRO A 180 6.99 -18.20 5.69
CA PRO A 180 6.31 -18.85 4.52
C PRO A 180 4.87 -19.41 4.83
N TYR A 181 3.84 -19.36 3.96
CA TYR A 181 3.64 -20.13 2.71
C TYR A 181 2.34 -19.76 1.93
N LYS A 182 2.36 -20.18 0.64
CA LYS A 182 1.33 -20.48 -0.43
C LYS A 182 0.15 -19.54 -0.76
N ILE A 183 0.18 -19.13 -2.03
CA ILE A 183 -0.84 -18.51 -2.88
C ILE A 183 -1.82 -19.61 -3.31
N ASP A 184 -3.09 -19.49 -2.91
CA ASP A 184 -4.29 -19.95 -3.66
C ASP A 184 -5.61 -19.65 -2.90
N LEU A 185 -5.66 -18.62 -2.04
CA LEU A 185 -6.86 -18.28 -1.28
C LEU A 185 -7.03 -16.76 -1.17
N GLY A 186 -8.24 -16.27 -1.47
CA GLY A 186 -8.67 -14.93 -1.09
C GLY A 186 -8.51 -14.73 0.42
N SER A 187 -8.41 -13.48 0.86
CA SER A 187 -7.94 -13.06 2.19
C SER A 187 -8.92 -13.35 3.35
N CYS A 188 -9.60 -14.49 3.32
CA CYS A 188 -10.50 -15.00 4.35
C CYS A 188 -10.23 -16.45 4.76
N ASP A 189 -9.21 -17.15 4.24
CA ASP A 189 -8.85 -18.49 4.72
C ASP A 189 -7.49 -18.52 5.42
N PHE A 190 -7.51 -18.34 6.74
CA PHE A 190 -6.38 -18.72 7.60
C PHE A 190 -6.43 -20.22 7.90
N TYR A 191 -5.48 -20.96 7.33
CA TYR A 191 -5.15 -22.34 7.69
C TYR A 191 -4.36 -22.43 9.02
N LEU A 192 -4.78 -21.69 10.05
CA LEU A 192 -4.35 -21.91 11.45
C LEU A 192 -5.25 -22.91 12.20
N LEU A 193 -6.29 -23.42 11.53
CA LEU A 193 -7.40 -24.07 12.20
C LEU A 193 -7.56 -25.59 12.07
N PRO A 194 -6.65 -26.46 11.55
CA PRO A 194 -6.90 -27.91 11.67
C PRO A 194 -6.74 -28.40 13.11
N LYS A 195 -5.60 -28.11 13.74
CA LYS A 195 -5.33 -28.47 15.15
C LYS A 195 -6.19 -27.68 16.12
N ILE A 196 -6.49 -26.42 15.80
CA ILE A 196 -7.36 -25.57 16.63
C ILE A 196 -8.83 -25.96 16.44
N LYS A 197 -9.36 -26.20 15.21
CA LYS A 197 -10.73 -26.75 15.05
C LYS A 197 -10.86 -28.14 15.64
N GLU A 198 -9.85 -29.01 15.61
CA GLU A 198 -9.88 -30.29 16.35
C GLU A 198 -9.91 -30.06 17.87
N ASN A 199 -9.16 -29.08 18.38
CA ASN A 199 -9.12 -28.75 19.80
C ASN A 199 -10.34 -27.95 20.30
N LEU A 200 -11.07 -27.27 19.42
CA LEU A 200 -12.26 -26.46 19.71
C LEU A 200 -13.57 -27.16 19.28
N ARG A 201 -13.52 -28.24 18.49
CA ARG A 201 -14.71 -29.00 18.08
C ARG A 201 -15.42 -29.55 19.32
N GLY A 202 -16.66 -29.11 19.53
CA GLY A 202 -17.49 -29.57 20.65
C GLY A 202 -17.14 -28.95 22.00
N LYS A 203 -16.27 -27.93 22.06
CA LYS A 203 -16.03 -27.15 23.28
C LYS A 203 -16.92 -25.92 23.30
N TRP A 204 -17.73 -25.81 24.33
CA TRP A 204 -18.55 -24.64 24.64
C TRP A 204 -17.76 -23.76 25.61
N PHE A 205 -17.57 -22.49 25.26
CA PHE A 205 -16.93 -21.51 26.13
C PHE A 205 -18.02 -20.66 26.78
N THR A 206 -18.09 -20.71 28.10
CA THR A 206 -19.08 -19.95 28.89
C THR A 206 -18.55 -18.60 29.35
N ASP A 207 -17.26 -18.32 29.11
CA ASP A 207 -16.59 -17.09 29.52
C ASP A 207 -15.61 -16.58 28.44
N VAL A 208 -15.51 -15.26 28.31
CA VAL A 208 -14.78 -14.55 27.25
C VAL A 208 -13.27 -14.70 27.40
N GLU A 209 -12.78 -14.99 28.61
CA GLU A 209 -11.34 -15.18 28.88
C GLU A 209 -10.79 -16.53 28.39
N GLU A 210 -11.65 -17.50 28.06
CA GLU A 210 -11.22 -18.82 27.56
C GLU A 210 -11.04 -18.86 26.02
N ALA A 211 -11.47 -17.81 25.31
CA ALA A 211 -11.29 -17.70 23.87
C ALA A 211 -9.91 -17.11 23.55
N PRO A 212 -9.06 -17.76 22.73
CA PRO A 212 -7.78 -17.21 22.31
C PRO A 212 -8.01 -16.03 21.36
N TYR A 213 -8.17 -14.83 21.93
CA TYR A 213 -8.62 -13.60 21.27
C TYR A 213 -7.54 -12.91 20.42
N GLU A 214 -6.31 -13.44 20.37
CA GLU A 214 -5.19 -12.76 19.68
C GLU A 214 -5.08 -13.05 18.18
N GLU A 215 -5.76 -14.07 17.64
CA GLU A 215 -5.50 -14.57 16.28
C GLU A 215 -6.67 -14.48 15.29
N ALA A 216 -7.81 -13.92 15.69
CA ALA A 216 -8.95 -13.72 14.81
C ALA A 216 -9.41 -12.26 14.87
N ILE A 217 -9.65 -11.68 13.69
CA ILE A 217 -10.09 -10.30 13.44
C ILE A 217 -8.93 -9.32 13.19
N GLU A 218 -8.31 -9.44 12.01
CA GLU A 218 -7.63 -8.31 11.37
C GLU A 218 -8.65 -7.61 10.45
N TRP A 219 -9.47 -6.72 11.02
CA TRP A 219 -10.15 -5.71 10.21
C TRP A 219 -9.05 -4.84 9.60
N ASN A 220 -8.66 -5.13 8.37
CA ASN A 220 -7.73 -4.31 7.61
C ASN A 220 -8.41 -2.98 7.24
N SER A 221 -8.49 -2.10 8.24
CA SER A 221 -9.11 -0.79 8.15
C SER A 221 -8.20 0.14 7.37
N LYS A 222 -8.51 0.40 6.10
CA LYS A 222 -7.68 1.26 5.25
C LYS A 222 -7.88 2.71 5.68
N LEU A 223 -7.05 3.19 6.59
CA LEU A 223 -7.26 4.45 7.30
C LEU A 223 -6.06 5.38 7.17
N THR A 224 -6.35 6.67 7.11
CA THR A 224 -5.41 7.74 7.42
C THR A 224 -5.09 7.71 8.92
N PRO A 225 -3.90 8.20 9.33
CA PRO A 225 -3.58 8.30 10.75
C PRO A 225 -4.61 9.14 11.51
N SER A 226 -4.85 8.83 12.78
CA SER A 226 -5.66 9.69 13.64
C SER A 226 -4.98 11.05 13.86
N TYR A 227 -5.78 12.10 13.96
CA TYR A 227 -5.28 13.41 14.37
C TYR A 227 -5.05 13.46 15.88
N ARG A 228 -6.02 13.01 16.67
CA ARG A 228 -6.03 13.14 18.13
C ARG A 228 -6.32 11.83 18.83
N GLU A 229 -7.41 11.15 18.47
CA GLU A 229 -7.90 9.98 19.18
C GLU A 229 -7.72 8.68 18.39
N PRO A 230 -7.40 7.54 19.04
CA PRO A 230 -7.15 7.39 20.48
C PRO A 230 -5.77 7.87 20.94
N VAL A 231 -4.84 8.03 20.00
CA VAL A 231 -3.55 8.73 20.15
C VAL A 231 -3.19 9.36 18.81
N PRO A 232 -2.50 10.51 18.76
CA PRO A 232 -2.09 11.12 17.49
C PRO A 232 -1.22 10.18 16.64
N GLY A 233 -1.47 10.15 15.33
CA GLY A 233 -0.71 9.35 14.36
C GLY A 233 -1.01 7.86 14.38
N TRP A 234 -2.04 7.39 15.10
CA TRP A 234 -2.37 5.98 15.13
C TRP A 234 -2.82 5.49 13.75
N VAL A 235 -2.15 4.44 13.26
CA VAL A 235 -2.47 3.69 12.04
C VAL A 235 -1.95 2.27 12.21
N ASP A 236 -2.74 1.26 11.89
CA ASP A 236 -2.41 -0.14 12.23
C ASP A 236 -1.90 -0.98 11.06
N ASN A 237 -1.91 -0.45 9.84
CA ASN A 237 -1.51 -1.20 8.65
C ASN A 237 -0.79 -0.33 7.61
N LEU A 238 -0.22 -1.00 6.61
CA LEU A 238 0.53 -0.39 5.51
C LEU A 238 -0.36 -0.18 4.27
N ASN A 239 -1.67 -0.27 4.44
CA ASN A 239 -2.60 0.09 3.38
C ASN A 239 -2.66 1.62 3.26
N GLY A 240 -3.11 2.11 2.11
CA GLY A 240 -3.33 3.54 1.98
C GLY A 240 -2.04 4.38 1.88
N PRO A 241 -2.15 5.67 2.26
CA PRO A 241 -1.02 6.59 2.39
C PRO A 241 0.09 6.12 3.34
N ALA A 242 -0.23 5.33 4.38
CA ALA A 242 0.76 4.84 5.33
C ALA A 242 1.82 3.93 4.67
N GLY A 243 1.40 3.04 3.77
CA GLY A 243 2.32 2.21 2.98
C GLY A 243 3.24 3.02 2.06
N VAL A 244 2.73 4.10 1.47
CA VAL A 244 3.53 5.01 0.64
C VAL A 244 4.57 5.73 1.48
N VAL A 245 4.17 6.29 2.63
CA VAL A 245 5.08 6.99 3.55
C VAL A 245 6.19 6.06 4.03
N VAL A 246 5.83 4.85 4.47
CA VAL A 246 6.82 3.85 4.93
C VAL A 246 7.71 3.39 3.77
N GLY A 247 7.14 3.05 2.61
CA GLY A 247 7.90 2.59 1.44
C GLY A 247 8.87 3.66 0.91
N ALA A 248 8.44 4.92 0.90
CA ALA A 248 9.29 6.06 0.55
C ALA A 248 10.34 6.34 1.62
N GLY A 249 9.97 6.31 2.90
CA GLY A 249 10.87 6.52 4.03
C GLY A 249 11.94 5.44 4.19
N LYS A 250 11.64 4.20 3.78
CA LYS A 250 12.61 3.09 3.67
C LYS A 250 13.48 3.19 2.40
N GLY A 251 13.26 4.18 1.53
CA GLY A 251 14.01 4.37 0.29
C GLY A 251 13.69 3.35 -0.82
N VAL A 252 12.61 2.57 -0.67
CA VAL A 252 12.18 1.57 -1.65
C VAL A 252 11.35 2.22 -2.75
N ILE A 253 10.49 3.18 -2.39
CA ILE A 253 9.76 4.04 -3.32
C ILE A 253 10.59 5.30 -3.59
N ARG A 254 10.94 5.51 -4.86
CA ARG A 254 11.85 6.57 -5.34
C ARG A 254 11.21 7.44 -6.43
N SER A 255 10.13 6.95 -7.02
CA SER A 255 9.36 7.64 -8.05
C SER A 255 7.89 7.26 -7.90
N MET A 256 7.00 8.25 -7.98
CA MET A 256 5.54 8.07 -7.97
C MET A 256 4.92 9.00 -9.01
N LEU A 257 4.02 8.48 -9.84
CA LEU A 257 3.29 9.29 -10.82
C LEU A 257 2.15 10.03 -10.09
N CYS A 258 2.26 11.34 -10.02
CA CYS A 258 1.38 12.20 -9.25
C CYS A 258 1.50 13.64 -9.75
N TYR A 259 0.38 14.34 -9.81
CA TYR A 259 0.34 15.75 -10.18
C TYR A 259 0.40 16.56 -8.89
N GLY A 260 1.58 17.11 -8.62
CA GLY A 260 1.91 17.71 -7.33
C GLY A 260 1.07 18.92 -6.96
N ASP A 261 0.54 19.64 -7.95
CA ASP A 261 -0.26 20.84 -7.74
C ASP A 261 -1.74 20.52 -7.45
N TYR A 262 -2.15 19.25 -7.52
CA TYR A 262 -3.51 18.84 -7.20
C TYR A 262 -3.70 18.63 -5.69
N HIS A 263 -4.92 18.85 -5.23
CA HIS A 263 -5.33 18.67 -3.84
C HIS A 263 -5.16 17.21 -3.38
N ALA A 264 -4.50 17.06 -2.24
CA ALA A 264 -4.33 15.79 -1.56
C ALA A 264 -5.52 15.55 -0.64
N GLU A 265 -6.48 14.75 -1.10
CA GLU A 265 -7.68 14.46 -0.32
C GLU A 265 -7.46 13.36 0.71
N GLY A 266 -7.76 13.68 1.97
CA GLY A 266 -7.61 12.77 3.10
C GLY A 266 -8.12 13.38 4.40
N ILE A 267 -9.14 12.74 4.99
CA ILE A 267 -9.63 13.10 6.32
C ILE A 267 -9.02 12.17 7.39
N PRO A 268 -8.59 12.65 8.57
CA PRO A 268 -8.16 11.79 9.67
C PRO A 268 -9.25 10.82 10.12
N VAL A 269 -8.87 9.61 10.52
CA VAL A 269 -9.85 8.56 10.86
C VAL A 269 -10.76 8.96 12.02
N ASP A 270 -10.23 9.58 13.05
CA ASP A 270 -11.00 9.96 14.24
C ASP A 270 -12.07 11.01 13.93
N ILE A 271 -11.75 11.95 13.04
CA ILE A 271 -12.73 12.92 12.53
C ILE A 271 -13.81 12.25 11.70
N ALA A 272 -13.44 11.29 10.84
CA ALA A 272 -14.42 10.52 10.07
C ALA A 272 -15.34 9.69 10.98
N ILE A 273 -14.80 9.06 12.03
CA ILE A 273 -15.59 8.33 13.03
C ILE A 273 -16.57 9.26 13.73
N ASN A 274 -16.13 10.45 14.15
CA ASN A 274 -17.00 11.46 14.75
C ASN A 274 -18.15 11.82 13.81
N ALA A 275 -17.86 12.06 12.53
CA ALA A 275 -18.88 12.34 11.52
C ALA A 275 -19.89 11.20 11.34
N ILE A 276 -19.44 9.95 11.36
CA ILE A 276 -20.32 8.78 11.26
C ILE A 276 -21.24 8.67 12.48
N ILE A 277 -20.71 8.86 13.69
CA ILE A 277 -21.49 8.83 14.93
C ILE A 277 -22.53 9.95 14.93
N VAL A 278 -22.12 11.18 14.61
CA VAL A 278 -23.01 12.33 14.57
C VAL A 278 -24.07 12.19 13.46
N SER A 279 -23.75 11.55 12.34
CA SER A 279 -24.73 11.24 11.29
C SER A 279 -25.84 10.31 11.80
N ALA A 280 -25.51 9.30 12.62
CA ALA A 280 -26.52 8.45 13.25
C ALA A 280 -27.41 9.23 14.21
N TYR A 281 -26.80 10.12 15.02
CA TYR A 281 -27.55 11.01 15.91
C TYR A 281 -28.50 11.92 15.11
N TYR A 282 -27.99 12.58 14.07
CA TYR A 282 -28.76 13.45 13.19
C TYR A 282 -29.99 12.73 12.61
N VAL A 283 -29.81 11.52 12.09
CA VAL A 283 -30.91 10.70 11.56
C VAL A 283 -31.92 10.33 12.65
N GLY A 284 -31.43 9.91 13.82
CA GLY A 284 -32.27 9.45 14.92
C GLY A 284 -33.14 10.53 15.58
N ILE A 285 -32.73 11.79 15.52
CA ILE A 285 -33.50 12.91 16.10
C ILE A 285 -34.52 13.53 15.13
N GLN A 286 -34.51 13.15 13.85
CA GLN A 286 -35.43 13.73 12.87
C GLN A 286 -36.88 13.30 13.15
N LYS A 287 -37.78 14.28 13.35
CA LYS A 287 -39.22 14.04 13.53
C LYS A 287 -39.96 13.68 12.23
N GLY A 288 -39.33 13.92 11.09
CA GLY A 288 -39.83 13.63 9.75
C GLY A 288 -38.66 13.55 8.77
N ARG A 289 -38.86 12.86 7.66
CA ARG A 289 -37.81 12.60 6.66
C ARG A 289 -37.92 13.57 5.49
N THR A 290 -36.79 14.09 5.03
CA THR A 290 -36.70 14.89 3.80
C THR A 290 -37.08 14.06 2.58
N PRO A 291 -37.43 14.66 1.42
CA PRO A 291 -37.69 13.90 0.19
C PRO A 291 -36.47 13.12 -0.30
N GLU A 292 -35.28 13.69 -0.14
CA GLU A 292 -34.00 13.08 -0.51
C GLU A 292 -33.30 12.51 0.72
N ILE A 293 -32.58 11.39 0.54
CA ILE A 293 -31.77 10.78 1.60
C ILE A 293 -30.64 11.73 2.02
N PRO A 294 -30.37 11.90 3.33
CA PRO A 294 -29.19 12.61 3.79
C PRO A 294 -27.90 11.91 3.31
N VAL A 295 -27.03 12.68 2.67
CA VAL A 295 -25.69 12.25 2.24
C VAL A 295 -24.69 13.24 2.80
N PHE A 296 -23.58 12.74 3.33
CA PHE A 296 -22.51 13.57 3.91
C PHE A 296 -21.18 13.23 3.27
N ASN A 297 -20.58 14.21 2.57
CA ASN A 297 -19.23 14.08 2.03
C ASN A 297 -18.22 14.44 3.14
N VAL A 298 -17.72 13.44 3.84
CA VAL A 298 -16.80 13.60 4.97
C VAL A 298 -15.37 13.71 4.42
N THR A 299 -15.06 14.89 3.90
CA THR A 299 -13.83 15.19 3.16
C THR A 299 -13.21 16.51 3.63
N SER A 300 -12.05 16.87 3.08
CA SER A 300 -11.47 18.18 3.36
C SER A 300 -12.24 19.31 2.66
N GLY A 301 -12.80 19.01 1.48
CA GLY A 301 -13.52 19.97 0.66
C GLY A 301 -12.69 21.25 0.45
N ASP A 302 -13.36 22.40 0.47
CA ASP A 302 -12.71 23.70 0.26
C ASP A 302 -12.00 24.25 1.52
N ASP A 303 -12.07 23.57 2.67
CA ASP A 303 -11.57 24.08 3.97
C ASP A 303 -10.08 23.84 4.20
N ARG A 304 -9.51 22.79 3.59
CA ARG A 304 -8.11 22.42 3.75
C ARG A 304 -7.52 21.99 2.42
N ILE A 305 -6.81 22.94 1.81
CA ILE A 305 -6.29 22.89 0.45
C ILE A 305 -4.79 22.52 0.51
N THR A 306 -4.46 21.31 0.99
CA THR A 306 -3.08 20.81 0.97
C THR A 306 -2.83 20.13 -0.37
N THR A 307 -1.78 20.51 -1.09
CA THR A 307 -1.40 19.86 -2.35
C THR A 307 -0.57 18.59 -2.12
N TRP A 308 -0.53 17.69 -3.12
CA TRP A 308 0.35 16.51 -3.05
C TRP A 308 1.83 16.85 -2.91
N LYS A 309 2.26 17.98 -3.47
CA LYS A 309 3.64 18.48 -3.34
C LYS A 309 3.93 18.90 -1.90
N GLU A 310 3.04 19.66 -1.27
CA GLU A 310 3.19 20.07 0.14
C GLU A 310 3.16 18.86 1.07
N ALA A 311 2.22 17.92 0.86
CA ALA A 311 2.16 16.67 1.62
C ALA A 311 3.47 15.87 1.54
N LEU A 312 4.10 15.80 0.35
CA LEU A 312 5.42 15.18 0.17
C LEU A 312 6.52 15.94 0.93
N GLU A 313 6.50 17.27 0.92
CA GLU A 313 7.48 18.11 1.61
C GLU A 313 7.39 17.97 3.13
N PHE A 314 6.18 18.00 3.69
CA PHE A 314 5.93 17.72 5.11
C PHE A 314 6.38 16.31 5.48
N GLY A 315 6.01 15.30 4.68
CA GLY A 315 6.44 13.91 4.88
C GLY A 315 7.96 13.73 4.84
N LYS A 316 8.67 14.43 3.94
CA LYS A 316 10.13 14.44 3.88
C LYS A 316 10.77 15.16 5.05
N ALA A 317 10.19 16.27 5.51
CA ALA A 317 10.67 16.97 6.70
C ALA A 317 10.54 16.07 7.95
N ALA A 318 9.37 15.45 8.13
CA ALA A 318 9.10 14.49 9.18
C ALA A 318 10.03 13.28 9.11
N GLY A 319 10.21 12.67 7.93
CA GLY A 319 11.09 11.51 7.72
C GLY A 319 12.58 11.80 7.94
N ARG A 320 13.03 13.04 7.77
CA ARG A 320 14.41 13.46 8.15
C ARG A 320 14.57 13.59 9.66
N LYS A 321 13.54 14.07 10.36
CA LYS A 321 13.53 14.22 11.83
C LYS A 321 13.36 12.87 12.54
N TYR A 322 12.53 12.00 11.97
CA TYR A 322 12.15 10.68 12.49
C TYR A 322 12.38 9.57 11.45
N PRO A 323 13.63 9.31 11.03
CA PRO A 323 13.89 8.29 10.02
C PRO A 323 13.55 6.88 10.50
N PHE A 324 13.05 6.07 9.57
CA PHE A 324 12.85 4.63 9.76
C PHE A 324 14.18 3.90 9.93
N GLU A 325 14.18 2.79 10.66
CA GLU A 325 15.34 1.93 10.82
C GLU A 325 15.61 1.09 9.58
N GLY A 326 16.87 0.80 9.26
CA GLY A 326 17.24 -0.08 8.14
C GLY A 326 16.62 0.31 6.77
N PRO A 327 16.68 1.57 6.33
CA PRO A 327 16.27 1.95 4.98
C PRO A 327 17.21 1.30 3.93
N LEU A 328 16.64 0.93 2.78
CA LEU A 328 17.37 0.35 1.66
C LEU A 328 18.31 1.37 0.98
N TRP A 329 17.85 2.61 0.88
CA TRP A 329 18.60 3.73 0.32
C TRP A 329 18.16 5.04 0.97
N TYR A 330 18.89 6.13 0.70
CA TYR A 330 18.48 7.46 1.14
C TYR A 330 17.08 7.83 0.60
N PRO A 331 16.12 8.24 1.45
CA PRO A 331 14.74 8.49 1.06
C PRO A 331 14.54 9.86 0.39
N ASN A 332 15.18 10.08 -0.76
CA ASN A 332 15.05 11.28 -1.60
C ASN A 332 14.08 11.10 -2.79
N GLY A 333 13.19 10.10 -2.72
CA GLY A 333 12.19 9.85 -3.75
C GLY A 333 11.31 11.06 -4.04
N ASN A 334 10.75 11.15 -5.25
CA ASN A 334 9.97 12.32 -5.65
C ASN A 334 8.77 11.95 -6.53
N ILE A 335 7.77 12.83 -6.54
CA ILE A 335 6.64 12.75 -7.47
C ILE A 335 7.05 13.21 -8.87
N ARG A 336 6.36 12.70 -9.87
CA ARG A 336 6.60 12.96 -11.29
C ARG A 336 5.25 13.15 -11.99
N SER A 337 5.10 14.23 -12.74
CA SER A 337 3.91 14.46 -13.58
C SER A 337 4.04 13.81 -14.96
N ASN A 338 5.25 13.64 -15.47
CA ASN A 338 5.48 13.01 -16.78
C ASN A 338 5.64 11.49 -16.65
N LYS A 339 4.76 10.72 -17.30
CA LYS A 339 4.76 9.25 -17.27
C LYS A 339 6.04 8.63 -17.85
N LEU A 340 6.64 9.22 -18.88
CA LEU A 340 7.91 8.74 -19.45
C LEU A 340 9.04 8.89 -18.43
N ILE A 341 9.18 10.07 -17.82
CA ILE A 341 10.20 10.32 -16.78
C ILE A 341 9.96 9.41 -15.58
N HIS A 342 8.71 9.23 -15.16
CA HIS A 342 8.34 8.29 -14.09
C HIS A 342 8.83 6.87 -14.41
N ASN A 343 8.51 6.35 -15.61
CA ASN A 343 8.88 5.01 -16.03
C ASN A 343 10.40 4.82 -16.13
N LEU A 344 11.13 5.82 -16.65
CA LEU A 344 12.60 5.80 -16.65
C LEU A 344 13.14 5.73 -15.21
N CYS A 345 12.60 6.53 -14.29
CA CYS A 345 13.00 6.48 -12.89
C CYS A 345 12.68 5.12 -12.25
N VAL A 346 11.51 4.54 -12.50
CA VAL A 346 11.15 3.20 -12.00
C VAL A 346 12.12 2.15 -12.55
N PHE A 347 12.44 2.19 -13.84
CA PHE A 347 13.38 1.25 -14.45
C PHE A 347 14.77 1.32 -13.78
N PHE A 348 15.34 2.52 -13.66
CA PHE A 348 16.70 2.70 -13.13
C PHE A 348 16.79 2.58 -11.60
N PHE A 349 15.78 3.03 -10.86
CA PHE A 349 15.85 3.15 -9.40
C PHE A 349 15.00 2.12 -8.64
N HIS A 350 14.13 1.37 -9.32
CA HIS A 350 13.35 0.28 -8.72
C HIS A 350 13.70 -1.08 -9.31
N ILE A 351 13.56 -1.23 -10.63
CA ILE A 351 13.67 -2.52 -11.30
C ILE A 351 15.12 -3.02 -11.32
N ILE A 352 16.05 -2.25 -11.88
CA ILE A 352 17.47 -2.65 -11.96
C ILE A 352 18.04 -2.97 -10.57
N PRO A 353 17.89 -2.10 -9.54
CA PRO A 353 18.39 -2.41 -8.20
C PRO A 353 17.74 -3.66 -7.59
N ALA A 354 16.46 -3.91 -7.85
CA ALA A 354 15.80 -5.10 -7.33
C ALA A 354 16.34 -6.41 -7.90
N TYR A 355 16.55 -6.46 -9.22
CA TYR A 355 17.18 -7.62 -9.85
C TYR A 355 18.64 -7.79 -9.42
N PHE A 356 19.37 -6.69 -9.27
CA PHE A 356 20.75 -6.71 -8.78
C PHE A 356 20.83 -7.28 -7.35
N ILE A 357 19.97 -6.81 -6.43
CA ILE A 357 19.91 -7.31 -5.06
C ILE A 357 19.52 -8.80 -5.05
N ASP A 358 18.50 -9.21 -5.81
CA ASP A 358 18.10 -10.62 -5.87
C ASP A 358 19.19 -11.51 -6.50
N PHE A 359 19.97 -10.98 -7.45
CA PHE A 359 21.14 -11.66 -8.01
C PHE A 359 22.25 -11.85 -6.96
N LEU A 360 22.55 -10.82 -6.16
CA LEU A 360 23.49 -10.95 -5.04
C LEU A 360 22.98 -11.96 -4.01
N MET A 361 21.68 -11.93 -3.68
CA MET A 361 21.08 -12.93 -2.78
C MET A 361 21.22 -14.34 -3.34
N LEU A 362 21.02 -14.53 -4.65
CA LEU A 362 21.21 -15.82 -5.31
C LEU A 362 22.64 -16.34 -5.16
N ILE A 363 23.66 -15.50 -5.42
CA ILE A 363 25.07 -15.89 -5.27
C ILE A 363 25.42 -16.20 -3.82
N LEU A 364 24.84 -15.46 -2.87
CA LEU A 364 25.05 -15.66 -1.43
C LEU A 364 24.20 -16.81 -0.83
N GLY A 365 23.47 -17.56 -1.66
CA GLY A 365 22.59 -18.66 -1.22
C GLY A 365 21.40 -18.20 -0.37
N GLN A 366 21.04 -16.92 -0.43
CA GLN A 366 19.91 -16.31 0.30
C GLN A 366 18.62 -16.32 -0.53
N LYS A 367 17.48 -16.18 0.15
CA LYS A 367 16.17 -16.07 -0.51
C LYS A 367 16.06 -14.73 -1.26
N ARG A 368 15.67 -14.80 -2.53
CA ARG A 368 15.32 -13.66 -3.38
C ARG A 368 14.00 -13.05 -2.92
N PHE A 369 13.92 -11.74 -2.80
CA PHE A 369 12.73 -11.07 -2.27
C PHE A 369 12.46 -9.69 -2.89
N MET A 370 13.49 -9.00 -3.40
CA MET A 370 13.36 -7.58 -3.75
C MET A 370 12.48 -7.37 -4.99
N VAL A 371 12.57 -8.23 -6.02
CA VAL A 371 11.70 -8.13 -7.20
C VAL A 371 10.23 -8.34 -6.81
N ARG A 372 9.96 -9.24 -5.85
CA ARG A 372 8.60 -9.49 -5.35
C ARG A 372 8.04 -8.27 -4.61
N ILE A 373 8.87 -7.63 -3.78
CA ILE A 373 8.49 -6.38 -3.09
C ILE A 373 8.19 -5.28 -4.11
N GLN A 374 9.08 -5.06 -5.09
CA GLN A 374 8.86 -4.02 -6.10
C GLN A 374 7.60 -4.29 -6.92
N LYS A 375 7.30 -5.55 -7.28
CA LYS A 375 6.06 -5.89 -7.99
C LYS A 375 4.81 -5.46 -7.20
N ARG A 376 4.78 -5.68 -5.89
CA ARG A 376 3.64 -5.25 -5.04
C ARG A 376 3.54 -3.74 -4.93
N ILE A 377 4.68 -3.06 -4.79
CA ILE A 377 4.73 -1.60 -4.77
C ILE A 377 4.20 -1.03 -6.09
N SER A 378 4.63 -1.56 -7.24
CA SER A 378 4.15 -1.13 -8.55
C SER A 378 2.63 -1.29 -8.68
N VAL A 379 2.09 -2.45 -8.30
CA VAL A 379 0.64 -2.70 -8.31
C VAL A 379 -0.10 -1.72 -7.41
N GLY A 380 0.39 -1.47 -6.18
CA GLY A 380 -0.22 -0.51 -5.26
C GLY A 380 -0.15 0.95 -5.75
N LEU A 381 0.97 1.36 -6.34
CA LEU A 381 1.15 2.70 -6.90
C LEU A 381 0.32 2.92 -8.18
N GLU A 382 0.11 1.88 -8.99
CA GLU A 382 -0.76 1.94 -10.17
C GLU A 382 -2.23 2.14 -9.79
N MET A 383 -2.71 1.45 -8.75
CA MET A 383 -4.05 1.68 -8.19
C MET A 383 -4.23 3.10 -7.64
N LEU A 384 -3.17 3.65 -7.07
CA LEU A 384 -3.09 5.03 -6.56
C LEU A 384 -3.18 6.07 -7.66
N GLN A 385 -2.60 5.76 -8.82
CA GLN A 385 -2.37 6.73 -9.89
C GLN A 385 -3.64 7.45 -10.30
N TYR A 386 -4.79 6.76 -10.31
CA TYR A 386 -6.07 7.36 -10.65
C TYR A 386 -6.44 8.51 -9.72
N PHE A 387 -6.20 8.36 -8.42
CA PHE A 387 -6.54 9.35 -7.40
C PHE A 387 -5.51 10.48 -7.34
N THR A 388 -4.24 10.21 -7.67
CA THR A 388 -3.13 11.17 -7.55
C THR A 388 -2.83 11.94 -8.84
N THR A 389 -3.53 11.62 -9.93
CA THR A 389 -3.43 12.31 -11.23
C THR A 389 -4.74 12.96 -11.66
N ARG A 390 -5.70 13.05 -10.74
CA ARG A 390 -6.99 13.74 -10.89
C ARG A 390 -7.18 14.70 -9.73
N GLU A 391 -7.85 15.81 -10.03
CA GLU A 391 -8.27 16.76 -9.03
C GLU A 391 -9.69 16.38 -8.57
N TRP A 392 -9.95 16.53 -7.28
CA TRP A 392 -11.21 16.11 -6.66
C TRP A 392 -11.81 17.28 -5.91
N TRP A 393 -13.09 17.56 -6.16
CA TRP A 393 -13.83 18.60 -5.47
C TRP A 393 -15.09 18.00 -4.84
N PHE A 394 -15.35 18.34 -3.58
CA PHE A 394 -16.48 17.83 -2.82
C PHE A 394 -17.25 18.99 -2.19
N SER A 395 -18.56 19.04 -2.43
CA SER A 395 -19.46 19.90 -1.64
C SER A 395 -19.58 19.29 -0.24
N ILE A 396 -19.51 20.11 0.81
CA ILE A 396 -19.48 19.66 2.22
C ILE A 396 -20.43 20.45 3.14
N ASP A 397 -21.41 21.16 2.58
CA ASP A 397 -22.32 22.02 3.34
C ASP A 397 -23.18 21.24 4.35
N LYS A 398 -23.74 20.10 3.95
CA LYS A 398 -24.50 19.19 4.83
C LYS A 398 -23.58 18.57 5.87
N TYR A 399 -22.37 18.14 5.51
CA TYR A 399 -21.38 17.65 6.47
C TYR A 399 -21.07 18.71 7.54
N LYS A 400 -20.78 19.95 7.16
CA LYS A 400 -20.55 21.05 8.12
C LYS A 400 -21.74 21.31 9.02
N SER A 401 -22.94 21.22 8.47
CA SER A 401 -24.18 21.44 9.22
C SER A 401 -24.40 20.45 10.36
N LEU A 402 -23.76 19.27 10.36
CA LEU A 402 -23.85 18.29 11.45
C LEU A 402 -23.37 18.84 12.79
N SER A 403 -22.42 19.79 12.80
CA SER A 403 -21.97 20.44 14.03
C SER A 403 -23.08 21.27 14.71
N SER A 404 -24.02 21.80 13.93
CA SER A 404 -25.11 22.69 14.41
C SER A 404 -26.17 21.96 15.25
N VAL A 405 -26.26 20.64 15.12
CA VAL A 405 -27.22 19.83 15.89
C VAL A 405 -26.64 19.35 17.23
N LEU A 406 -25.37 19.63 17.52
CA LEU A 406 -24.70 19.20 18.74
C LEU A 406 -24.74 20.30 19.83
N GLY A 407 -24.87 19.86 21.08
CA GLY A 407 -24.63 20.73 22.22
C GLY A 407 -23.14 21.08 22.38
N PRO A 408 -22.78 22.09 23.19
CA PRO A 408 -21.38 22.54 23.34
C PRO A 408 -20.40 21.45 23.80
N GLU A 409 -20.83 20.53 24.67
CA GLU A 409 -19.98 19.45 25.18
C GLU A 409 -19.82 18.31 24.15
N ASP A 410 -20.89 17.97 23.44
CA ASP A 410 -20.84 16.98 22.36
C ASP A 410 -20.03 17.49 21.18
N SER A 411 -20.12 18.79 20.85
CA SER A 411 -19.31 19.40 19.79
C SER A 411 -17.81 19.36 20.10
N LYS A 412 -17.41 19.41 21.38
CA LYS A 412 -16.00 19.23 21.76
C LYS A 412 -15.57 17.77 21.70
N THR A 413 -16.46 16.86 22.09
CA THR A 413 -16.19 15.42 22.14
C THR A 413 -16.12 14.83 20.74
N PHE A 414 -17.12 15.11 19.92
CA PHE A 414 -17.25 14.67 18.53
C PHE A 414 -16.84 15.78 17.56
N SER A 415 -15.70 16.43 17.83
CA SER A 415 -15.20 17.49 16.96
C SER A 415 -14.97 16.96 15.55
N MET A 416 -15.55 17.66 14.57
CA MET A 416 -15.40 17.37 13.15
C MET A 416 -14.63 18.48 12.41
N ASP A 417 -14.15 19.49 13.13
CA ASP A 417 -13.41 20.61 12.57
C ASP A 417 -12.00 20.17 12.16
N ILE A 418 -11.71 20.25 10.86
CA ILE A 418 -10.41 19.93 10.26
C ILE A 418 -9.49 21.15 10.16
N THR A 419 -10.03 22.37 10.30
CA THR A 419 -9.28 23.62 10.12
C THR A 419 -8.28 23.85 11.26
N ILE A 420 -8.48 23.17 12.39
CA ILE A 420 -7.58 23.18 13.55
C ILE A 420 -6.31 22.33 13.35
N ILE A 421 -6.23 21.54 12.27
CA ILE A 421 -5.13 20.61 12.04
C ILE A 421 -3.96 21.35 11.41
N ASP A 422 -2.81 21.34 12.08
CA ASP A 422 -1.54 21.75 11.49
C ASP A 422 -0.94 20.60 10.65
N ASP A 423 -0.80 20.83 9.34
CA ASP A 423 -0.35 19.83 8.36
C ASP A 423 1.02 19.24 8.70
N GLN A 424 1.95 20.09 9.13
CA GLN A 424 3.30 19.68 9.47
C GLN A 424 3.31 18.76 10.69
N SER A 425 2.61 19.14 11.76
CA SER A 425 2.47 18.34 12.98
C SER A 425 1.72 17.03 12.70
N TYR A 426 0.68 17.06 11.86
CA TYR A 426 -0.04 15.86 11.45
C TYR A 426 0.84 14.90 10.64
N ALA A 427 1.65 15.41 9.70
CA ALA A 427 2.61 14.59 8.95
C ALA A 427 3.71 14.00 9.86
N GLU A 428 4.22 14.76 10.84
CA GLU A 428 5.16 14.26 11.84
C GLU A 428 4.57 13.10 12.64
N ASN A 429 3.36 13.28 13.16
CA ASN A 429 2.64 12.23 13.90
C ASN A 429 2.37 11.01 13.01
N GLY A 430 2.03 11.20 11.73
CA GLY A 430 1.85 10.11 10.78
C GLY A 430 3.12 9.28 10.55
N VAL A 431 4.29 9.92 10.41
CA VAL A 431 5.59 9.23 10.28
C VAL A 431 5.95 8.47 11.56
N ILE A 432 5.80 9.11 12.73
CA ILE A 432 6.02 8.46 14.03
C ILE A 432 5.07 7.27 14.20
N GLY A 433 3.81 7.45 13.81
CA GLY A 433 2.78 6.42 13.79
C GLY A 433 3.15 5.22 12.93
N GLY A 434 3.56 5.47 11.69
CA GLY A 434 4.06 4.42 10.80
C GLY A 434 5.27 3.66 11.38
N LYS A 435 6.16 4.37 12.09
CA LYS A 435 7.31 3.78 12.77
C LYS A 435 6.86 2.87 13.93
N LEU A 436 6.03 3.38 14.83
CA LEU A 436 5.60 2.68 16.04
C LEU A 436 4.63 1.53 15.76
N TYR A 437 3.62 1.77 14.92
CA TYR A 437 2.46 0.89 14.81
C TYR A 437 2.52 -0.02 13.60
N CYS A 438 3.02 0.44 12.45
CA CYS A 438 3.17 -0.40 11.26
C CYS A 438 4.50 -1.16 11.28
N MET A 439 5.61 -0.47 11.56
CA MET A 439 6.95 -1.07 11.53
C MET A 439 7.37 -1.69 12.87
N LYS A 440 6.60 -1.48 13.95
CA LYS A 440 6.90 -1.94 15.32
C LYS A 440 8.30 -1.51 15.80
N GLU A 441 8.78 -0.37 15.31
CA GLU A 441 10.07 0.20 15.66
C GLU A 441 9.99 0.94 17.00
N LYS A 442 11.11 1.02 17.70
CA LYS A 442 11.22 1.60 19.03
C LYS A 442 11.82 3.01 18.94
N MET A 443 11.27 3.97 19.69
CA MET A 443 11.76 5.36 19.64
C MET A 443 13.15 5.51 20.26
N GLU A 444 13.54 4.60 21.15
CA GLU A 444 14.88 4.54 21.74
C GLU A 444 15.97 4.30 20.67
N ASN A 445 15.63 3.67 19.55
CA ASN A 445 16.56 3.42 18.44
C ASN A 445 16.73 4.62 17.50
N LEU A 446 15.98 5.71 17.69
CA LEU A 446 16.01 6.88 16.82
C LEU A 446 17.41 7.47 16.59
N PRO A 447 18.33 7.55 17.58
CA PRO A 447 19.70 8.03 17.34
C PRO A 447 20.46 7.16 16.33
N LYS A 448 20.30 5.84 16.40
CA LYS A 448 20.89 4.89 15.46
C LYS A 448 20.30 5.06 14.06
N ALA A 449 18.98 5.21 13.96
CA ALA A 449 18.31 5.45 12.69
C ALA A 449 18.79 6.76 12.03
N ARG A 450 18.98 7.84 12.81
CA ARG A 450 19.54 9.11 12.32
C ARG A 450 20.98 8.96 11.82
N LEU A 451 21.82 8.20 12.50
CA LEU A 451 23.18 7.92 12.03
C LEU A 451 23.16 7.19 10.68
N GLN A 452 22.34 6.14 10.54
CA GLN A 452 22.18 5.42 9.27
C GLN A 452 21.66 6.33 8.16
N HIS A 453 20.68 7.18 8.46
CA HIS A 453 20.14 8.16 7.53
C HIS A 453 21.21 9.13 7.03
N ASN A 454 22.07 9.64 7.92
CA ASN A 454 23.17 10.55 7.56
C ASN A 454 24.25 9.86 6.73
N ILE A 455 24.58 8.61 7.04
CA ILE A 455 25.52 7.81 6.22
C ILE A 455 24.96 7.63 4.82
N LEU A 456 23.68 7.27 4.70
CA LEU A 456 23.03 7.10 3.40
C LEU A 456 22.90 8.41 2.64
N TYR A 457 22.70 9.54 3.33
CA TYR A 457 22.74 10.86 2.69
C TYR A 457 24.09 11.14 2.03
N VAL A 458 25.19 10.91 2.75
CA VAL A 458 26.54 11.09 2.21
C VAL A 458 26.77 10.13 1.04
N LEU A 459 26.35 8.86 1.17
CA LEU A 459 26.47 7.87 0.11
C LEU A 459 25.69 8.28 -1.15
N ASP A 460 24.44 8.71 -0.99
CA ASP A 460 23.57 9.16 -2.08
C ASP A 460 24.16 10.40 -2.78
N LEU A 461 24.71 11.35 -2.01
CA LEU A 461 25.41 12.51 -2.55
C LEU A 461 26.64 12.10 -3.36
N LEU A 462 27.51 11.23 -2.80
CA LEU A 462 28.72 10.75 -3.47
C LEU A 462 28.40 10.00 -4.76
N VAL A 463 27.44 9.07 -4.73
CA VAL A 463 27.01 8.31 -5.91
C VAL A 463 26.43 9.25 -6.97
N THR A 464 25.63 10.23 -6.57
CA THR A 464 25.06 11.23 -7.49
C THR A 464 26.15 12.07 -8.16
N VAL A 465 27.12 12.58 -7.39
CA VAL A 465 28.26 13.34 -7.93
C VAL A 465 29.09 12.49 -8.89
N LEU A 466 29.43 11.25 -8.51
CA LEU A 466 30.17 10.32 -9.36
C LEU A 466 29.42 9.99 -10.65
N PHE A 467 28.10 9.83 -10.59
CA PHE A 467 27.26 9.60 -11.76
C PHE A 467 27.33 10.79 -12.74
N TYR A 468 27.17 12.03 -12.26
CA TYR A 468 27.26 13.20 -13.14
C TYR A 468 28.66 13.40 -13.71
N LEU A 469 29.71 13.12 -12.94
CA LEU A 469 31.08 13.11 -13.46
C LEU A 469 31.27 12.05 -14.54
N TYR A 470 30.70 10.86 -14.38
CA TYR A 470 30.74 9.83 -15.41
C TYR A 470 29.98 10.24 -16.68
N VAL A 471 28.79 10.83 -16.56
CA VAL A 471 28.03 11.36 -17.70
C VAL A 471 28.81 12.47 -18.41
N LEU A 472 29.42 13.40 -17.67
CA LEU A 472 30.28 14.44 -18.22
C LEU A 472 31.48 13.83 -18.95
N SER A 473 32.08 12.78 -18.39
CA SER A 473 33.16 12.02 -19.01
C SER A 473 32.72 11.37 -20.32
N LEU A 474 31.53 10.76 -20.36
CA LEU A 474 30.97 10.20 -21.59
C LEU A 474 30.76 11.29 -22.64
N ILE A 475 30.13 12.41 -22.29
CA ILE A 475 29.93 13.53 -23.23
C ILE A 475 31.28 14.03 -23.77
N ALA A 476 32.29 14.20 -22.91
CA ALA A 476 33.64 14.61 -23.31
C ALA A 476 34.37 13.56 -24.18
N SER A 477 33.99 12.29 -24.11
CA SER A 477 34.52 11.25 -25.01
C SER A 477 33.98 11.39 -26.44
N TYR A 478 32.74 11.87 -26.61
CA TYR A 478 32.08 12.02 -27.91
C TYR A 478 32.12 13.44 -28.49
N SER A 479 32.37 14.48 -27.68
CA SER A 479 32.42 15.88 -28.10
C SER A 479 33.78 16.50 -27.85
N GLU A 480 34.51 16.77 -28.93
CA GLU A 480 35.81 17.45 -28.87
C GLU A 480 35.67 18.89 -28.33
N THR A 481 34.58 19.59 -28.67
CA THR A 481 34.28 20.92 -28.14
C THR A 481 34.19 20.91 -26.61
N VAL A 482 33.41 19.97 -26.05
CA VAL A 482 33.27 19.83 -24.58
C VAL A 482 34.61 19.47 -23.96
N ARG A 483 35.39 18.59 -24.60
CA ARG A 483 36.72 18.22 -24.14
C ARG A 483 37.66 19.41 -24.06
N GLN A 484 37.71 20.27 -25.09
CA GLN A 484 38.55 21.46 -25.11
C GLN A 484 38.12 22.48 -24.05
N ILE A 485 36.81 22.67 -23.85
CA ILE A 485 36.29 23.51 -22.76
C ILE A 485 36.78 22.99 -21.40
N LEU A 486 36.69 21.68 -21.15
CA LEU A 486 37.11 21.08 -19.88
C LEU A 486 38.63 21.17 -19.64
N LYS A 487 39.45 21.24 -20.70
CA LYS A 487 40.92 21.44 -20.57
C LYS A 487 41.29 22.79 -19.96
N PHE A 488 40.48 23.83 -20.14
CA PHE A 488 40.72 25.13 -19.50
C PHE A 488 40.68 25.05 -17.97
N GLY A 489 39.96 24.08 -17.40
CA GLY A 489 39.95 23.83 -15.96
C GLY A 489 41.26 23.26 -15.40
N GLY A 490 42.22 22.90 -16.26
CA GLY A 490 43.60 22.58 -15.89
C GLY A 490 43.71 21.52 -14.79
N PRO A 491 44.42 21.80 -13.67
CA PRO A 491 44.62 20.84 -12.58
C PRO A 491 43.33 20.33 -11.94
N VAL A 492 42.29 21.17 -11.86
CA VAL A 492 41.01 20.78 -11.23
C VAL A 492 40.36 19.67 -12.05
N THR A 493 40.21 19.86 -13.36
CA THR A 493 39.67 18.84 -14.28
C THR A 493 40.50 17.55 -14.24
N HIS A 494 41.82 17.66 -14.11
CA HIS A 494 42.70 16.49 -14.04
C HIS A 494 42.41 15.61 -12.81
N THR A 495 42.01 16.21 -11.68
CA THR A 495 41.68 15.47 -10.45
C THR A 495 40.28 14.87 -10.42
N LEU A 496 39.40 15.24 -11.36
CA LEU A 496 38.02 14.75 -11.38
C LEU A 496 37.96 13.27 -11.83
N PRO A 497 37.28 12.39 -11.05
CA PRO A 497 37.03 11.01 -11.43
C PRO A 497 36.44 10.87 -12.84
N PHE A 498 36.95 9.92 -13.63
CA PHE A 498 36.60 9.63 -15.03
C PHE A 498 36.96 10.76 -16.01
N VAL A 499 36.50 11.98 -15.75
CA VAL A 499 36.63 13.16 -16.61
C VAL A 499 38.09 13.49 -16.90
N GLY A 500 38.96 13.51 -15.88
CA GLY A 500 40.37 13.85 -16.08
C GLY A 500 41.06 12.91 -17.08
N LYS A 501 40.80 11.60 -16.97
CA LYS A 501 41.32 10.60 -17.93
C LYS A 501 40.75 10.83 -19.33
N THR A 502 39.44 11.05 -19.45
CA THR A 502 38.84 11.27 -20.77
C THR A 502 39.32 12.55 -21.44
N VAL A 503 39.57 13.61 -20.68
CA VAL A 503 39.93 14.92 -21.23
C VAL A 503 41.40 14.99 -21.64
N PHE A 504 42.31 14.37 -20.86
CA PHE A 504 43.76 14.53 -21.05
C PHE A 504 44.48 13.27 -21.57
N VAL A 505 43.87 12.08 -21.51
CA VAL A 505 44.55 10.79 -21.80
C VAL A 505 43.95 10.06 -23.02
N PHE A 506 42.81 10.50 -23.57
CA PHE A 506 42.18 9.79 -24.72
C PHE A 506 43.09 9.82 -25.97
N PRO A 507 43.39 8.65 -26.59
CA PRO A 507 44.27 8.61 -27.74
C PRO A 507 43.57 9.24 -28.95
N LYS A 508 44.30 10.07 -29.69
CA LYS A 508 43.91 10.53 -31.03
C LYS A 508 43.50 9.30 -31.84
N VAL A 509 42.29 9.32 -32.39
CA VAL A 509 41.89 8.39 -33.46
C VAL A 509 42.98 8.44 -34.53
N VAL A 510 43.52 7.26 -34.87
CA VAL A 510 44.54 7.04 -35.89
C VAL A 510 44.13 7.80 -37.17
N GLN A 511 44.85 8.86 -37.50
CA GLN A 511 44.90 9.33 -38.89
C GLN A 511 45.61 8.21 -39.66
N VAL A 512 44.87 7.52 -40.52
CA VAL A 512 45.48 6.66 -41.53
C VAL A 512 46.17 7.61 -42.51
N ASP A 513 47.48 7.79 -42.34
CA ASP A 513 48.33 8.44 -43.34
C ASP A 513 48.41 7.53 -44.55
N LEU A 514 47.61 7.85 -45.57
CA LEU A 514 47.84 7.38 -46.94
C LEU A 514 48.97 8.22 -47.53
N GLN A 515 50.22 7.83 -47.25
CA GLN A 515 51.36 8.21 -48.09
C GLN A 515 52.19 6.97 -48.38
N GLY A 516 52.19 6.59 -49.66
CA GLY A 516 53.01 5.52 -50.19
C GLY A 516 54.48 5.93 -50.26
N SER A 517 55.36 4.95 -50.07
CA SER A 517 56.69 4.96 -50.65
C SER A 517 57.14 3.52 -50.93
N THR A 518 57.47 3.34 -52.20
CA THR A 518 58.01 2.18 -52.91
C THR A 518 59.44 1.79 -52.49
N GLY A 519 59.77 0.50 -52.55
CA GLY A 519 61.14 -0.07 -52.61
C GLY A 519 61.91 -0.01 -51.27
N ASP A 520 62.69 -0.98 -50.82
CA ASP A 520 63.43 -2.02 -51.54
C ASP A 520 63.73 -3.23 -50.63
N SER A 521 63.98 -4.37 -51.28
CA SER A 521 64.36 -5.68 -50.73
C SER A 521 65.72 -5.72 -50.02
N THR A 522 65.84 -6.51 -48.95
CA THR A 522 67.05 -7.28 -48.62
C THR A 522 66.71 -8.44 -47.65
N GLU A 523 66.98 -9.66 -48.11
CA GLU A 523 66.98 -10.90 -47.31
C GLU A 523 68.20 -10.94 -46.37
N VAL A 524 68.05 -11.45 -45.13
CA VAL A 524 68.98 -12.40 -44.48
C VAL A 524 68.22 -13.26 -43.45
N ASN A 525 68.65 -14.52 -43.39
CA ASN A 525 68.10 -15.74 -42.79
C ASN A 525 68.11 -15.91 -41.24
N VAL A 526 67.12 -16.72 -40.80
CA VAL A 526 67.08 -17.78 -39.75
C VAL A 526 67.40 -17.48 -38.27
N GLY A 527 66.42 -17.76 -37.40
CA GLY A 527 66.60 -17.91 -35.95
C GLY A 527 65.37 -18.46 -35.19
N HIS A 528 65.15 -19.76 -35.31
CA HIS A 528 64.44 -20.73 -34.45
C HIS A 528 63.41 -20.34 -33.33
N ASN A 529 62.28 -21.08 -33.40
CA ASN A 529 61.55 -21.78 -32.31
C ASN A 529 60.69 -21.00 -31.28
N LYS A 530 59.35 -21.15 -31.38
CA LYS A 530 58.59 -22.29 -30.81
C LYS A 530 57.13 -22.28 -31.28
N LYS A 531 56.71 -23.43 -31.82
CA LYS A 531 55.34 -23.74 -32.26
C LYS A 531 54.43 -24.11 -31.09
N TRP A 532 53.16 -23.77 -31.27
CA TRP A 532 51.99 -24.37 -30.65
C TRP A 532 51.74 -25.80 -31.15
N GLY A 533 51.14 -26.63 -30.30
CA GLY A 533 50.28 -27.76 -30.69
C GLY A 533 50.63 -29.11 -30.07
N SER A 534 49.68 -29.69 -29.34
CA SER A 534 49.36 -31.13 -29.47
C SER A 534 48.00 -31.46 -28.84
N THR A 535 47.38 -32.46 -29.46
CA THR A 535 45.97 -32.81 -29.51
C THR A 535 45.73 -34.18 -28.83
N ILE A 536 44.54 -34.34 -28.23
CA ILE A 536 43.64 -35.51 -28.03
C ILE A 536 44.14 -36.95 -28.34
N ALA A 537 43.84 -37.90 -27.43
CA ALA A 537 43.13 -39.22 -27.60
C ALA A 537 43.47 -40.18 -26.43
N CYS A 538 42.57 -40.72 -25.60
CA CYS A 538 41.46 -41.70 -25.75
C CYS A 538 41.87 -43.18 -25.83
N SER A 539 41.40 -44.00 -24.86
CA SER A 539 41.04 -45.44 -24.93
C SER A 539 40.70 -45.95 -23.50
N SER A 540 39.84 -46.94 -23.20
CA SER A 540 38.64 -47.56 -23.80
C SER A 540 38.18 -48.72 -22.86
N CYS A 541 36.87 -49.03 -22.85
CA CYS A 541 36.20 -50.32 -22.53
C CYS A 541 35.75 -50.66 -21.07
N GLY A 542 34.42 -50.90 -20.92
CA GLY A 542 33.65 -51.28 -19.69
C GLY A 542 33.56 -52.80 -19.42
N PRO A 543 32.42 -53.42 -19.03
CA PRO A 543 31.11 -52.94 -18.53
C PRO A 543 30.57 -53.70 -17.27
N ASN A 544 29.45 -53.24 -16.66
CA ASN A 544 28.27 -54.02 -16.20
C ASN A 544 27.52 -53.53 -14.92
N THR A 545 26.19 -53.46 -15.07
CA THR A 545 25.07 -53.76 -14.13
C THR A 545 24.74 -52.85 -12.91
N THR A 546 23.54 -52.24 -12.98
CA THR A 546 22.62 -51.78 -11.89
C THR A 546 22.13 -52.95 -10.98
N PRO A 547 21.39 -52.81 -9.83
CA PRO A 547 20.55 -51.67 -9.34
C PRO A 547 20.49 -51.38 -7.80
N TRP A 548 19.85 -50.26 -7.44
CA TRP A 548 19.10 -49.89 -6.20
C TRP A 548 19.20 -50.71 -4.88
N ARG A 549 19.45 -50.04 -3.73
CA ARG A 549 18.69 -50.23 -2.45
C ARG A 549 18.95 -49.18 -1.36
N ARG A 550 17.91 -49.01 -0.53
CA ARG A 550 17.70 -48.12 0.64
C ARG A 550 18.74 -48.26 1.76
N ALA A 551 18.95 -47.18 2.51
CA ALA A 551 19.20 -47.25 3.95
C ALA A 551 18.51 -46.08 4.68
N SER A 552 17.48 -46.42 5.44
CA SER A 552 16.84 -45.61 6.47
C SER A 552 17.56 -45.81 7.80
N ILE A 553 17.89 -44.74 8.52
CA ILE A 553 18.21 -44.76 9.95
C ILE A 553 17.44 -43.60 10.60
N GLY A 554 16.64 -43.93 11.61
CA GLY A 554 15.88 -42.97 12.40
C GLY A 554 16.53 -42.64 13.75
N LEU A 555 16.28 -41.39 14.17
CA LEU A 555 16.10 -40.86 15.55
C LEU A 555 17.34 -40.82 16.48
N PRO A 556 17.41 -39.91 17.49
CA PRO A 556 16.30 -39.21 18.15
C PRO A 556 16.45 -37.68 18.37
N TYR A 557 15.32 -37.12 18.82
CA TYR A 557 15.09 -35.77 19.36
C TYR A 557 16.09 -35.32 20.44
N ARG A 558 16.50 -34.04 20.38
CA ARG A 558 16.72 -33.20 21.56
C ARG A 558 16.31 -31.75 21.23
N ASN A 559 15.39 -31.23 22.03
CA ASN A 559 15.03 -29.82 22.10
C ASN A 559 16.23 -29.01 22.60
N ASP A 560 16.50 -27.86 21.98
CA ASP A 560 16.87 -26.62 22.69
C ASP A 560 16.89 -25.42 21.73
N VAL A 561 16.12 -24.39 22.13
CA VAL A 561 16.30 -22.95 21.91
C VAL A 561 16.69 -22.48 20.49
N MET A 562 15.70 -22.08 19.69
CA MET A 562 15.89 -21.26 18.49
C MET A 562 15.23 -19.89 18.65
N THR A 563 15.92 -18.97 19.33
CA THR A 563 15.70 -17.52 19.27
C THR A 563 16.91 -16.77 18.67
N GLU A 564 17.90 -17.50 18.16
CA GLU A 564 19.19 -16.92 17.71
C GLU A 564 19.41 -16.94 16.19
N ARG A 565 18.52 -17.56 15.40
CA ARG A 565 18.71 -17.69 13.93
C ARG A 565 18.21 -16.50 13.13
N GLU A 566 17.22 -15.75 13.61
CA GLU A 566 16.63 -14.63 12.85
C GLU A 566 17.49 -13.37 12.93
N THR A 567 18.25 -13.17 14.01
CA THR A 567 19.26 -12.13 14.15
C THR A 567 20.50 -12.33 13.25
N LYS A 568 20.68 -13.51 12.65
CA LYS A 568 21.87 -13.82 11.83
C LYS A 568 21.75 -13.29 10.39
N ILE A 569 20.54 -13.21 9.83
CA ILE A 569 20.30 -12.71 8.47
C ILE A 569 20.42 -11.19 8.41
N GLU A 570 19.86 -10.48 9.39
CA GLU A 570 20.06 -9.03 9.53
C GLU A 570 21.53 -8.67 9.79
N ARG A 571 22.23 -9.45 10.63
CA ARG A 571 23.68 -9.29 10.85
C ARG A 571 24.51 -9.60 9.61
N LEU A 572 24.06 -10.48 8.71
CA LEU A 572 24.74 -10.80 7.46
C LEU A 572 24.51 -9.74 6.38
N LEU A 573 23.32 -9.15 6.30
CA LEU A 573 23.05 -7.96 5.47
C LEU A 573 23.88 -6.75 5.95
N PHE A 574 23.97 -6.52 7.26
CA PHE A 574 24.84 -5.47 7.82
C PHE A 574 26.35 -5.77 7.68
N LYS A 575 26.76 -7.04 7.56
CA LYS A 575 28.16 -7.42 7.32
C LYS A 575 28.57 -7.42 5.85
N ALA A 576 27.63 -7.56 4.93
CA ALA A 576 27.90 -7.51 3.49
C ALA A 576 27.85 -6.08 2.93
N LEU A 577 27.17 -5.15 3.63
CA LEU A 577 27.10 -3.71 3.31
C LEU A 577 28.16 -2.86 4.04
N ARG A 578 28.95 -3.46 4.92
CA ARG A 578 30.10 -2.85 5.61
C ARG A 578 31.37 -3.40 4.99
#